data_AF-A0AAN8WW64-F1
#
_entry.id   AF-A0AAN8WW64-F1
#
_cell.length_a   1.000
_cell.length_b   1.000
_cell.length_c   1.000
_cell.angle_alpha   90.00
_cell.angle_beta   90.00
_cell.angle_gamma   90.00
#
_symmetry.space_group_name_H-M   'P 1'
#
loop_
_entity.id
_entity.type
_entity.pdbx_description
1 polymer ?
#
loop_
_entity_poly.entity_id
_entity_poly.type
_entity_poly.pdbx_seq_one_letter_code
_entity_poly.pdbx_strand_id
1 'polypeptide(L)'
;MRLVIVLCILTSLTHASTWDDRYSVWQADLQPGWIIETYEYAGQRCHCKVQGNSSSYSSSSYAGPSPSASSSGLNPTTTTTLPTTTTTTPTTTTTTTLTTTTTTTEATTTTPLPACDMDVTISHGSTNYWTTPNYPSNYPENIVCTLRVTIPASIMMGMATISLNGANSMCGTAGLGCSSRPDHLEVKDPTGMMAYFCGTLAPSQSWAPMTMFDAPKTIEFKFVSSNADGCTNKGLSFKIQGFNLMMG
;
A
#
# COMPACT_ATOMS: atom_id res chain seq x y z
N MET A 1 -22.01 -64.40 6.99
CA MET A 1 -21.14 -63.57 7.85
C MET A 1 -20.33 -62.66 6.93
N ARG A 2 -20.26 -61.35 7.25
CA ARG A 2 -19.83 -60.18 6.45
C ARG A 2 -20.91 -59.69 5.44
N LEU A 3 -21.74 -58.67 5.71
CA LEU A 3 -21.61 -57.31 6.28
C LEU A 3 -20.92 -56.32 5.33
N VAL A 4 -21.71 -55.56 4.56
CA VAL A 4 -21.61 -54.11 4.23
C VAL A 4 -22.98 -53.68 3.67
N ILE A 5 -23.98 -53.36 4.50
CA ILE A 5 -24.42 -52.01 4.92
C ILE A 5 -24.50 -50.99 3.77
N VAL A 6 -25.67 -51.02 3.11
CA VAL A 6 -26.58 -49.90 2.83
C VAL A 6 -25.95 -48.54 2.53
N LEU A 7 -26.01 -48.23 1.24
CA LEU A 7 -26.04 -46.91 0.63
C LEU A 7 -26.98 -45.97 1.43
N CYS A 8 -26.39 -45.08 2.22
CA CYS A 8 -27.10 -44.00 2.91
C CYS A 8 -26.70 -42.68 2.25
N ILE A 9 -27.30 -42.40 1.09
CA ILE A 9 -27.38 -41.04 0.56
C ILE A 9 -28.50 -40.37 1.35
N LEU A 10 -28.16 -39.75 2.47
CA LEU A 10 -28.98 -38.75 3.12
C LEU A 10 -28.29 -37.41 2.94
N THR A 11 -28.76 -36.69 1.93
CA THR A 11 -28.64 -35.25 1.81
C THR A 11 -29.36 -34.61 2.99
N SER A 12 -28.62 -34.21 4.02
CA SER A 12 -28.95 -33.05 4.85
C SER A 12 -27.82 -32.81 5.84
N LEU A 13 -26.83 -32.01 5.44
CA LEU A 13 -26.16 -31.13 6.38
C LEU A 13 -25.99 -29.81 5.62
N THR A 14 -26.92 -28.92 5.93
CA THR A 14 -26.76 -27.48 5.83
C THR A 14 -25.27 -27.11 5.96
N HIS A 15 -24.64 -26.62 4.89
CA HIS A 15 -23.38 -25.90 5.01
C HIS A 15 -23.68 -24.57 5.73
N ALA A 16 -23.96 -24.65 7.02
CA ALA A 16 -23.50 -23.60 7.91
C ALA A 16 -21.99 -23.74 7.86
N SER A 17 -21.32 -22.94 7.02
CA SER A 17 -19.87 -22.89 6.97
C SER A 17 -19.42 -22.33 8.32
N THR A 18 -19.25 -23.22 9.29
CA THR A 18 -18.84 -22.83 10.64
C THR A 18 -17.46 -22.20 10.55
N TRP A 19 -17.11 -21.42 11.58
CA TRP A 19 -15.79 -20.82 11.63
C TRP A 19 -14.69 -21.89 11.55
N ASP A 20 -14.90 -23.06 12.18
CA ASP A 20 -13.98 -24.19 12.18
C ASP A 20 -13.75 -24.78 10.78
N ASP A 21 -14.82 -24.92 9.97
CA ASP A 21 -14.71 -25.42 8.60
C ASP A 21 -13.88 -24.47 7.73
N ARG A 22 -14.18 -23.17 7.82
CA ARG A 22 -13.44 -22.13 7.07
C ARG A 22 -12.00 -21.99 7.56
N TYR A 23 -11.77 -22.12 8.86
CA TYR A 23 -10.44 -22.06 9.46
C TYR A 23 -9.58 -23.23 9.02
N SER A 24 -10.14 -24.45 8.94
CA SER A 24 -9.41 -25.64 8.50
C SER A 24 -8.93 -25.54 7.05
N VAL A 25 -9.77 -25.05 6.13
CA VAL A 25 -9.41 -24.81 4.73
C VAL A 25 -8.39 -23.68 4.62
N TRP A 26 -8.56 -22.60 5.38
CA TRP A 26 -7.64 -21.47 5.37
C TRP A 26 -6.26 -21.84 5.95
N GLN A 27 -6.20 -22.65 7.01
CA GLN A 27 -4.96 -23.15 7.61
C GLN A 27 -4.25 -24.15 6.68
N ALA A 28 -4.98 -24.98 5.95
CA ALA A 28 -4.38 -25.96 5.03
C ALA A 28 -3.59 -25.30 3.89
N ASP A 29 -3.93 -24.07 3.52
CA ASP A 29 -3.24 -23.27 2.49
C ASP A 29 -2.03 -22.47 3.06
N LEU A 30 -1.29 -23.04 4.00
CA LEU A 30 -0.11 -22.38 4.59
C LEU A 30 1.13 -22.67 3.73
N GLN A 31 1.74 -21.61 3.20
CA GLN A 31 2.94 -21.71 2.37
C GLN A 31 4.17 -22.11 3.23
N PRO A 32 5.14 -22.86 2.68
CA PRO A 32 6.38 -23.18 3.39
C PRO A 32 7.08 -21.93 3.91
N GLY A 33 7.40 -21.88 5.20
CA GLY A 33 8.02 -20.72 5.86
C GLY A 33 7.04 -19.69 6.44
N TRP A 34 5.73 -19.95 6.41
CA TRP A 34 4.71 -19.15 7.10
C TRP A 34 4.14 -19.89 8.30
N ILE A 35 3.77 -19.16 9.34
CA ILE A 35 3.09 -19.67 10.55
C ILE A 35 1.78 -18.91 10.77
N ILE A 36 0.88 -19.48 11.58
CA ILE A 36 -0.36 -18.81 11.99
C ILE A 36 -0.17 -18.26 13.41
N GLU A 37 -0.24 -16.95 13.55
CA GLU A 37 -0.29 -16.28 14.86
C GLU A 37 -1.73 -15.92 15.22
N THR A 38 -2.05 -16.03 16.50
CA THR A 38 -3.38 -15.72 17.02
C THR A 38 -3.30 -14.51 17.95
N TYR A 39 -4.16 -13.52 17.70
CA TYR A 39 -4.24 -12.27 18.45
C TYR A 39 -5.64 -12.10 19.03
N GLU A 40 -5.75 -11.71 20.30
CA GLU A 40 -7.03 -11.32 20.89
C GLU A 40 -7.18 -9.80 20.79
N TYR A 41 -8.18 -9.35 20.02
CA TYR A 41 -8.52 -7.94 19.88
C TYR A 41 -10.01 -7.74 20.16
N ALA A 42 -10.32 -6.86 21.13
CA ALA A 42 -11.68 -6.56 21.56
C ALA A 42 -12.54 -7.80 21.92
N GLY A 43 -11.90 -8.83 22.52
CA GLY A 43 -12.57 -10.07 22.92
C GLY A 43 -12.81 -11.07 21.79
N GLN A 44 -12.30 -10.81 20.59
CA GLN A 44 -12.33 -11.74 19.45
C GLN A 44 -10.93 -12.25 19.14
N ARG A 45 -10.84 -13.55 18.81
CA ARG A 45 -9.59 -14.19 18.35
C ARG A 45 -9.45 -14.03 16.85
N CYS A 46 -8.40 -13.31 16.44
CA CYS A 46 -8.01 -13.13 15.05
C CYS A 46 -6.81 -14.02 14.75
N HIS A 47 -6.77 -14.61 13.55
CA HIS A 47 -5.69 -15.48 13.10
C HIS A 47 -5.04 -14.88 11.85
N CYS A 48 -3.72 -14.74 11.87
CA CYS A 48 -2.95 -14.11 10.79
C CYS A 48 -1.83 -15.04 10.33
N LYS A 49 -1.65 -15.19 9.01
CA LYS A 49 -0.46 -15.85 8.44
C LYS A 49 0.69 -14.84 8.45
N VAL A 50 1.77 -15.16 9.14
CA VAL A 50 2.99 -14.34 9.19
C VAL A 50 4.19 -15.18 8.74
N GLN A 51 5.24 -14.53 8.24
CA GLN A 51 6.48 -15.24 7.91
C GLN A 51 7.11 -15.76 9.20
N GLY A 52 7.39 -17.06 9.25
CA GLY A 52 8.10 -17.68 10.35
C GLY A 52 9.54 -17.18 10.36
N ASN A 53 9.80 -16.11 11.12
CA ASN A 53 11.15 -15.74 11.48
C ASN A 53 11.61 -16.72 12.58
N SER A 54 12.78 -17.33 12.41
CA SER A 54 13.35 -18.34 13.32
C SER A 54 13.79 -17.75 14.68
N SER A 55 12.94 -17.00 15.36
CA SER A 55 13.29 -16.32 16.63
C SER A 55 12.11 -16.24 17.60
N SER A 56 11.60 -17.41 17.97
CA SER A 56 10.91 -17.58 19.25
C SER A 56 11.01 -19.03 19.74
N TYR A 57 12.26 -19.53 19.84
CA TYR A 57 12.57 -20.59 20.81
C TYR A 57 13.26 -19.95 22.00
N SER A 58 12.47 -19.65 23.03
CA SER A 58 12.99 -19.61 24.38
C SER A 58 13.44 -21.02 24.76
N SER A 59 14.75 -21.21 25.01
CA SER A 59 15.30 -21.79 26.25
C SER A 59 16.75 -22.25 26.07
N SER A 60 17.63 -21.71 26.93
CA SER A 60 18.81 -22.33 27.56
C SER A 60 19.77 -23.18 26.71
N SER A 61 21.03 -22.74 26.58
CA SER A 61 22.20 -23.58 26.92
C SER A 61 23.55 -22.85 26.79
N TYR A 62 24.49 -23.40 27.55
CA TYR A 62 25.83 -22.94 27.90
C TYR A 62 26.87 -23.01 26.76
N ALA A 63 27.94 -22.24 27.01
CA ALA A 63 29.35 -22.44 26.63
C ALA A 63 29.76 -22.28 25.15
N GLY A 64 30.83 -21.49 24.95
CA GLY A 64 31.46 -21.15 23.66
C GLY A 64 32.30 -22.29 23.04
N PRO A 65 33.46 -22.04 22.37
CA PRO A 65 34.19 -20.78 22.19
C PRO A 65 34.37 -20.34 20.72
N SER A 66 34.94 -19.14 20.59
CA SER A 66 35.57 -18.51 19.41
C SER A 66 36.54 -19.47 18.66
N PRO A 67 36.88 -19.20 17.38
CA PRO A 67 38.05 -18.33 17.14
C PRO A 67 37.85 -17.27 16.04
N SER A 68 38.08 -16.02 16.44
CA SER A 68 39.04 -15.05 15.88
C SER A 68 39.35 -15.05 14.37
N ALA A 69 39.16 -13.88 13.75
CA ALA A 69 40.27 -13.11 13.18
C ALA A 69 39.91 -11.62 13.01
N SER A 70 40.51 -10.85 13.92
CA SER A 70 40.86 -9.41 13.93
C SER A 70 41.61 -8.99 12.64
N SER A 71 41.91 -7.74 12.29
CA SER A 71 41.78 -6.41 12.89
C SER A 71 42.37 -5.39 11.89
N SER A 72 41.99 -4.13 12.07
CA SER A 72 42.55 -2.88 11.56
C SER A 72 44.09 -2.76 11.63
N GLY A 73 44.67 -1.91 10.76
CA GLY A 73 46.05 -1.42 10.87
C GLY A 73 46.38 -0.29 9.88
N LEU A 74 47.04 0.76 10.37
CA LEU A 74 47.29 2.09 9.79
C LEU A 74 48.63 2.19 9.00
N ASN A 75 48.64 2.95 7.88
CA ASN A 75 49.66 3.87 7.24
C ASN A 75 51.18 3.48 7.17
N PRO A 76 52.13 4.19 6.48
CA PRO A 76 52.08 5.44 5.67
C PRO A 76 52.97 5.53 4.38
N THR A 77 52.87 6.69 3.71
CA THR A 77 53.89 7.45 2.92
C THR A 77 53.99 7.25 1.39
N THR A 78 53.74 8.34 0.64
CA THR A 78 54.64 8.84 -0.42
C THR A 78 54.36 10.32 -0.75
N THR A 79 55.45 11.07 -0.82
CA THR A 79 55.61 12.50 -1.19
C THR A 79 55.37 12.71 -2.69
N THR A 80 54.93 13.91 -3.14
CA THR A 80 55.49 14.71 -4.29
C THR A 80 54.59 15.88 -4.74
N THR A 81 55.14 17.10 -4.53
CA THR A 81 55.08 18.39 -5.26
C THR A 81 53.78 19.10 -5.70
N LEU A 82 53.76 20.38 -5.30
CA LEU A 82 52.99 21.57 -5.68
C LEU A 82 53.02 21.91 -7.20
N PRO A 83 51.96 22.55 -7.73
CA PRO A 83 52.18 23.90 -8.28
C PRO A 83 51.17 24.95 -7.76
N THR A 84 51.74 26.13 -7.50
CA THR A 84 51.11 27.39 -7.12
C THR A 84 50.25 27.93 -8.26
N THR A 85 48.98 28.29 -7.98
CA THR A 85 48.23 29.23 -8.84
C THR A 85 47.60 30.32 -7.98
N THR A 86 47.81 31.54 -8.47
CA THR A 86 47.55 32.85 -7.87
C THR A 86 46.07 33.16 -7.74
N THR A 87 45.65 33.49 -6.52
CA THR A 87 44.41 34.18 -6.20
C THR A 87 44.43 35.59 -6.79
N THR A 88 43.50 35.89 -7.70
CA THR A 88 43.20 37.26 -8.12
C THR A 88 41.80 37.61 -7.60
N THR A 89 41.78 38.61 -6.73
CA THR A 89 40.61 39.23 -6.10
C THR A 89 39.71 39.89 -7.15
N PRO A 90 38.40 39.60 -7.21
CA PRO A 90 37.48 40.46 -7.94
C PRO A 90 37.15 41.71 -7.12
N THR A 91 37.48 42.87 -7.69
CA THR A 91 37.18 44.21 -7.21
C THR A 91 35.68 44.41 -6.99
N THR A 92 35.28 44.84 -5.79
CA THR A 92 33.90 45.20 -5.46
C THR A 92 33.61 46.63 -5.94
N THR A 93 32.82 46.79 -6.99
CA THR A 93 32.28 48.08 -7.43
C THR A 93 30.89 48.25 -6.82
N THR A 94 30.73 49.20 -5.89
CA THR A 94 29.44 49.54 -5.28
C THR A 94 28.67 50.46 -6.23
N THR A 95 27.75 49.90 -7.01
CA THR A 95 26.77 50.67 -7.79
C THR A 95 25.48 50.80 -6.98
N THR A 96 25.15 52.02 -6.58
CA THR A 96 23.89 52.35 -5.91
C THR A 96 22.75 52.36 -6.94
N THR A 97 22.01 51.25 -7.03
CA THR A 97 20.78 51.18 -7.83
C THR A 97 19.58 51.56 -6.94
N LEU A 98 18.84 52.58 -7.35
CA LEU A 98 17.57 52.98 -6.72
C LEU A 98 16.54 51.84 -6.89
N THR A 99 16.10 51.23 -5.80
CA THR A 99 15.05 50.20 -5.80
C THR A 99 13.68 50.87 -5.86
N THR A 100 13.07 50.90 -7.04
CA THR A 100 11.66 51.26 -7.21
C THR A 100 10.81 50.06 -6.79
N THR A 101 10.05 50.19 -5.69
CA THR A 101 9.08 49.20 -5.25
C THR A 101 7.90 49.17 -6.22
N THR A 102 7.92 48.28 -7.20
CA THR A 102 6.72 47.91 -7.97
C THR A 102 6.02 46.78 -7.24
N THR A 103 4.84 47.07 -6.70
CA THR A 103 3.93 46.10 -6.11
C THR A 103 3.40 45.18 -7.21
N THR A 104 4.09 44.07 -7.46
CA THR A 104 3.59 43.02 -8.34
C THR A 104 2.59 42.20 -7.55
N THR A 105 1.29 42.44 -7.80
CA THR A 105 0.22 41.54 -7.39
C THR A 105 0.44 40.22 -8.13
N GLU A 106 0.97 39.20 -7.45
CA GLU A 106 1.00 37.83 -7.97
C GLU A 106 -0.43 37.38 -8.20
N ALA A 107 -0.82 37.34 -9.48
CA ALA A 107 -1.98 36.60 -9.91
C ALA A 107 -1.70 35.12 -9.64
N THR A 108 -2.36 34.56 -8.63
CA THR A 108 -2.52 33.11 -8.46
C THR A 108 -3.08 32.55 -9.76
N THR A 109 -2.18 32.05 -10.61
CA THR A 109 -2.54 31.26 -11.78
C THR A 109 -2.98 29.92 -11.22
N THR A 110 -4.29 29.78 -10.97
CA THR A 110 -4.94 28.49 -10.78
C THR A 110 -4.81 27.71 -12.08
N THR A 111 -3.69 27.03 -12.26
CA THR A 111 -3.56 25.91 -13.19
C THR A 111 -4.70 24.94 -12.83
N PRO A 112 -5.59 24.57 -13.76
CA PRO A 112 -6.64 23.61 -13.47
C PRO A 112 -5.98 22.32 -13.01
N LEU A 113 -6.27 21.92 -11.77
CA LEU A 113 -5.81 20.65 -11.20
C LEU A 113 -6.14 19.52 -12.19
N PRO A 114 -5.20 18.62 -12.53
CA PRO A 114 -5.51 17.50 -13.39
C PRO A 114 -6.59 16.63 -12.74
N ALA A 115 -7.74 16.51 -13.40
CA ALA A 115 -8.85 15.69 -12.93
C ALA A 115 -8.46 14.21 -12.95
N CYS A 116 -8.33 13.62 -11.77
CA CYS A 116 -8.01 12.22 -11.54
C CYS A 116 -9.17 11.46 -10.86
N ASP A 117 -10.31 12.12 -10.68
CA ASP A 117 -11.51 11.49 -10.16
C ASP A 117 -12.09 10.49 -11.16
N MET A 118 -12.51 9.33 -10.68
CA MET A 118 -13.07 8.26 -11.51
C MET A 118 -14.13 7.48 -10.73
N ASP A 119 -15.30 7.30 -11.34
CA ASP A 119 -16.33 6.39 -10.87
C ASP A 119 -16.37 5.15 -11.78
N VAL A 120 -16.16 3.97 -11.19
CA VAL A 120 -16.18 2.68 -11.89
C VAL A 120 -17.38 1.89 -11.40
N THR A 121 -18.30 1.56 -12.29
CA THR A 121 -19.33 0.55 -12.02
C THR A 121 -18.89 -0.76 -12.66
N ILE A 122 -18.69 -1.79 -11.84
CA ILE A 122 -18.17 -3.07 -12.35
C ILE A 122 -19.22 -3.88 -13.10
N SER A 123 -18.79 -4.62 -14.11
CA SER A 123 -19.53 -5.70 -14.76
C SER A 123 -18.69 -6.98 -14.82
N HIS A 124 -19.31 -8.12 -15.11
CA HIS A 124 -18.57 -9.37 -15.21
C HIS A 124 -17.51 -9.31 -16.31
N GLY A 125 -16.25 -9.61 -15.96
CA GLY A 125 -15.12 -9.57 -16.87
C GLY A 125 -14.59 -8.17 -17.15
N SER A 126 -15.17 -7.12 -16.56
CA SER A 126 -14.66 -5.76 -16.71
C SER A 126 -13.26 -5.63 -16.12
N THR A 127 -12.40 -4.85 -16.78
CA THR A 127 -11.09 -4.45 -16.29
C THR A 127 -10.91 -2.96 -16.54
N ASN A 128 -10.63 -2.20 -15.48
CA ASN A 128 -10.39 -0.77 -15.52
C ASN A 128 -9.07 -0.45 -14.84
N TYR A 129 -8.52 0.73 -15.13
CA TYR A 129 -7.30 1.22 -14.52
C TYR A 129 -7.52 2.64 -14.02
N TRP A 130 -6.96 2.93 -12.86
CA TRP A 130 -6.96 4.25 -12.27
C TRP A 130 -5.54 4.61 -11.86
N THR A 131 -5.12 5.84 -12.16
CA THR A 131 -3.78 6.31 -11.85
C THR A 131 -3.84 7.74 -11.32
N THR A 132 -2.96 8.07 -10.38
CA THR A 132 -2.69 9.47 -10.06
C THR A 132 -2.13 10.19 -11.28
N PRO A 133 -2.32 11.52 -11.39
CA PRO A 133 -1.74 12.30 -12.48
C PRO A 133 -0.23 12.05 -12.60
N ASN A 134 0.27 12.02 -13.83
CA ASN A 134 1.68 11.80 -14.18
C ASN A 134 2.28 10.42 -13.87
N TYR A 135 1.55 9.46 -13.26
CA TYR A 135 2.08 8.11 -13.01
C TYR A 135 2.68 7.50 -14.29
N PRO A 136 3.88 6.89 -14.27
CA PRO A 136 4.70 6.51 -13.10
C PRO A 136 5.68 7.60 -12.62
N SER A 137 5.55 8.83 -13.11
CA SER A 137 6.29 10.00 -12.64
C SER A 137 5.61 10.63 -11.42
N ASN A 138 6.23 11.64 -10.82
CA ASN A 138 5.72 12.28 -9.62
C ASN A 138 4.35 12.92 -9.84
N TYR A 139 3.45 12.64 -8.90
CA TYR A 139 2.15 13.33 -8.84
C TYR A 139 2.35 14.81 -8.51
N PRO A 140 1.49 15.70 -9.03
CA PRO A 140 1.47 17.11 -8.65
C PRO A 140 1.10 17.31 -7.18
N GLU A 141 1.60 18.38 -6.59
CA GLU A 141 1.22 18.81 -5.23
C GLU A 141 -0.19 19.41 -5.19
N ASN A 142 -0.81 19.37 -4.00
CA ASN A 142 -2.11 19.97 -3.71
C ASN A 142 -3.26 19.39 -4.55
N ILE A 143 -3.22 18.09 -4.83
CA ILE A 143 -4.27 17.37 -5.55
C ILE A 143 -5.08 16.50 -4.59
N VAL A 144 -6.34 16.29 -4.96
CA VAL A 144 -7.19 15.26 -4.38
C VAL A 144 -7.76 14.44 -5.51
N CYS A 145 -7.55 13.13 -5.45
CA CYS A 145 -8.06 12.18 -6.45
C CYS A 145 -8.97 11.17 -5.78
N THR A 146 -10.17 11.00 -6.31
CA THR A 146 -11.19 10.10 -5.77
C THR A 146 -11.53 9.01 -6.78
N LEU A 147 -11.26 7.76 -6.43
CA LEU A 147 -11.74 6.58 -7.15
C LEU A 147 -12.89 5.94 -6.37
N ARG A 148 -14.06 5.82 -6.99
CA ARG A 148 -15.17 5.02 -6.44
C ARG A 148 -15.39 3.79 -7.28
N VAL A 149 -15.36 2.62 -6.65
CA VAL A 149 -15.66 1.34 -7.32
C VAL A 149 -16.95 0.80 -6.77
N THR A 150 -17.96 0.70 -7.63
CA THR A 150 -19.32 0.28 -7.28
C THR A 150 -19.67 -1.06 -7.89
N ILE A 151 -20.12 -1.98 -7.04
CA ILE A 151 -20.80 -3.20 -7.44
C ILE A 151 -22.28 -2.85 -7.60
N PRO A 152 -22.83 -2.84 -8.83
CA PRO A 152 -24.19 -2.39 -9.07
C PRO A 152 -25.22 -3.39 -8.56
N ALA A 153 -26.44 -2.91 -8.28
CA ALA A 153 -27.56 -3.75 -7.84
C ALA A 153 -27.97 -4.85 -8.85
N SER A 154 -27.58 -4.70 -10.12
CA SER A 154 -27.79 -5.73 -11.16
C SER A 154 -26.93 -6.99 -10.98
N ILE A 155 -25.88 -6.92 -10.15
CA ILE A 155 -25.04 -8.06 -9.80
C ILE A 155 -25.34 -8.46 -8.36
N MET A 156 -26.22 -9.44 -8.19
CA MET A 156 -26.64 -9.89 -6.86
C MET A 156 -25.50 -10.55 -6.07
N MET A 157 -24.67 -11.36 -6.73
CA MET A 157 -23.44 -11.91 -6.15
C MET A 157 -22.25 -11.40 -6.95
N GLY A 158 -21.65 -10.32 -6.47
CA GLY A 158 -20.61 -9.60 -7.18
C GLY A 158 -19.34 -9.46 -6.35
N MET A 159 -18.20 -9.45 -7.03
CA MET A 159 -16.89 -9.17 -6.45
C MET A 159 -16.17 -8.15 -7.32
N ALA A 160 -15.57 -7.14 -6.69
CA ALA A 160 -14.55 -6.33 -7.33
C ALA A 160 -13.18 -6.72 -6.77
N THR A 161 -12.15 -6.71 -7.60
CA THR A 161 -10.76 -6.86 -7.16
C THR A 161 -10.00 -5.61 -7.55
N ILE A 162 -9.43 -4.92 -6.56
CA ILE A 162 -8.61 -3.73 -6.74
C ILE A 162 -7.19 -4.11 -6.31
N SER A 163 -6.26 -4.18 -7.26
CA SER A 163 -4.86 -4.53 -7.01
C SER A 163 -3.91 -3.46 -7.54
N LEU A 164 -2.70 -3.45 -7.00
CA LEU A 164 -1.66 -2.53 -7.45
C LEU A 164 -1.17 -2.91 -8.85
N ASN A 165 -1.12 -1.92 -9.75
CA ASN A 165 -0.53 -2.05 -11.07
C ASN A 165 0.81 -1.31 -11.13
N GLY A 166 1.89 -2.03 -10.80
CA GLY A 166 3.25 -1.50 -10.75
C GLY A 166 3.65 -0.96 -9.38
N ALA A 167 4.71 -0.15 -9.35
CA ALA A 167 5.27 0.39 -8.11
C ALA A 167 4.45 1.59 -7.63
N ASN A 168 3.80 1.41 -6.48
CA ASN A 168 2.93 2.43 -5.89
C ASN A 168 3.61 3.03 -4.66
N SER A 169 3.83 4.34 -4.67
CA SER A 169 4.38 5.04 -3.52
C SER A 169 3.92 6.48 -3.45
N MET A 170 3.75 6.95 -2.23
CA MET A 170 3.44 8.34 -1.87
C MET A 170 4.42 8.85 -0.84
N CYS A 171 4.49 10.16 -0.65
CA CYS A 171 5.40 10.76 0.31
C CYS A 171 5.11 10.26 1.74
N GLY A 172 6.17 10.21 2.54
CA GLY A 172 6.12 9.69 3.90
C GLY A 172 6.61 8.24 4.01
N THR A 173 6.57 7.74 5.24
CA THR A 173 7.02 6.39 5.59
C THR A 173 5.80 5.55 5.91
N ALA A 174 5.74 4.34 5.33
CA ALA A 174 4.70 3.38 5.68
C ALA A 174 4.72 3.07 7.18
N GLY A 175 3.55 2.97 7.80
CA GLY A 175 3.43 2.70 9.22
C GLY A 175 2.15 3.24 9.83
N LEU A 176 2.14 3.38 11.14
CA LEU A 176 1.02 3.95 11.89
C LEU A 176 0.97 5.48 11.71
N GLY A 177 -0.23 6.05 11.78
CA GLY A 177 -0.43 7.51 11.76
C GLY A 177 -0.52 8.15 10.37
N CYS A 178 -0.73 7.36 9.31
CA CYS A 178 -0.93 7.88 7.95
C CYS A 178 -2.12 8.86 7.82
N SER A 179 -3.08 8.83 8.73
CA SER A 179 -4.19 9.81 8.78
C SER A 179 -3.76 11.24 9.11
N SER A 180 -2.54 11.44 9.60
CA SER A 180 -1.98 12.75 9.95
C SER A 180 -0.91 13.21 8.97
N ARG A 181 -0.63 12.40 7.94
CA ARG A 181 0.37 12.73 6.92
C ARG A 181 -0.26 13.67 5.88
N PRO A 182 0.56 14.55 5.28
CA PRO A 182 0.12 15.41 4.18
C PRO A 182 -0.32 14.60 2.96
N ASP A 183 0.53 13.64 2.56
CA ASP A 183 0.27 12.71 1.48
C ASP A 183 -0.20 11.36 2.01
N HIS A 184 -1.46 11.03 1.78
CA HIS A 184 -2.04 9.78 2.23
C HIS A 184 -3.19 9.30 1.34
N LEU A 185 -3.46 8.01 1.41
CA LEU A 185 -4.57 7.35 0.75
C LEU A 185 -5.59 6.99 1.83
N GLU A 186 -6.77 7.59 1.73
CA GLU A 186 -7.94 7.24 2.51
C GLU A 186 -8.70 6.13 1.76
N VAL A 187 -9.01 5.03 2.44
CA VAL A 187 -9.83 3.95 1.89
C VAL A 187 -11.05 3.79 2.77
N LYS A 188 -12.22 4.06 2.20
CA LYS A 188 -13.51 3.83 2.83
C LYS A 188 -14.13 2.57 2.28
N ASP A 189 -14.26 1.56 3.12
CA ASP A 189 -14.90 0.31 2.72
C ASP A 189 -16.43 0.46 2.57
N PRO A 190 -17.12 -0.54 2.00
CA PRO A 190 -18.58 -0.49 1.87
C PRO A 190 -19.38 -0.53 3.18
N THR A 191 -18.74 -0.85 4.31
CA THR A 191 -19.35 -0.79 5.65
C THR A 191 -19.19 0.59 6.30
N GLY A 192 -18.34 1.45 5.71
CA GLY A 192 -18.00 2.78 6.21
C GLY A 192 -16.72 2.81 7.06
N MET A 193 -16.01 1.69 7.23
CA MET A 193 -14.71 1.66 7.90
C MET A 193 -13.66 2.40 7.06
N MET A 194 -12.83 3.17 7.76
CA MET A 194 -11.77 3.97 7.17
C MET A 194 -10.40 3.35 7.46
N ALA A 195 -9.57 3.26 6.43
CA ALA A 195 -8.16 2.92 6.53
C ALA A 195 -7.31 4.01 5.86
N TYR A 196 -6.11 4.24 6.40
CA TYR A 196 -5.20 5.28 5.92
C TYR A 196 -3.86 4.66 5.58
N PHE A 197 -3.33 4.98 4.40
CA PHE A 197 -2.04 4.48 3.92
C PHE A 197 -1.14 5.63 3.49
N CYS A 198 0.17 5.45 3.66
CA CYS A 198 1.20 6.42 3.32
C CYS A 198 2.51 5.67 3.01
N GLY A 199 3.47 6.32 2.34
CA GLY A 199 4.71 5.68 1.90
C GLY A 199 4.54 4.69 0.73
N THR A 200 5.39 3.66 0.70
CA THR A 200 5.34 2.62 -0.34
C THR A 200 4.31 1.54 0.01
N LEU A 201 3.39 1.27 -0.91
CA LEU A 201 2.41 0.19 -0.75
C LEU A 201 3.06 -1.16 -1.10
N ALA A 202 2.79 -2.18 -0.29
CA ALA A 202 3.29 -3.53 -0.53
C ALA A 202 2.68 -4.10 -1.84
N PRO A 203 3.44 -4.84 -2.68
CA PRO A 203 2.90 -5.41 -3.93
C PRO A 203 1.71 -6.35 -3.76
N SER A 204 1.57 -6.98 -2.58
CA SER A 204 0.44 -7.85 -2.22
C SER A 204 -0.79 -7.08 -1.74
N GLN A 205 -0.71 -5.75 -1.59
CA GLN A 205 -1.84 -4.93 -1.18
C GLN A 205 -2.95 -5.02 -2.23
N SER A 206 -4.13 -5.40 -1.76
CA SER A 206 -5.32 -5.47 -2.60
C SER A 206 -6.58 -5.31 -1.75
N TRP A 207 -7.67 -4.95 -2.41
CA TRP A 207 -9.00 -4.84 -1.80
C TRP A 207 -9.99 -5.63 -2.64
N ALA A 208 -10.87 -6.37 -1.97
CA ALA A 208 -11.83 -7.24 -2.62
C ALA A 208 -13.24 -7.09 -2.01
N PRO A 209 -13.92 -5.95 -2.20
CA PRO A 209 -15.30 -5.82 -1.75
C PRO A 209 -16.17 -6.84 -2.50
N MET A 210 -17.16 -7.36 -1.78
CA MET A 210 -18.11 -8.33 -2.31
C MET A 210 -19.53 -7.95 -1.91
N THR A 211 -20.49 -8.49 -2.65
CA THR A 211 -21.92 -8.40 -2.37
C THR A 211 -22.53 -9.78 -2.40
N MET A 212 -23.51 -10.01 -1.54
CA MET A 212 -24.31 -11.23 -1.47
C MET A 212 -25.77 -10.81 -1.25
N PHE A 213 -26.45 -10.42 -2.33
CA PHE A 213 -27.82 -9.91 -2.34
C PHE A 213 -28.03 -8.58 -1.60
N ASP A 214 -26.95 -7.90 -1.24
CA ASP A 214 -26.94 -6.63 -0.51
C ASP A 214 -26.30 -5.49 -1.32
N ALA A 215 -26.21 -5.68 -2.64
CA ALA A 215 -25.84 -4.64 -3.58
C ALA A 215 -26.88 -3.49 -3.59
N PRO A 216 -26.48 -2.25 -3.91
CA PRO A 216 -25.15 -1.84 -4.34
C PRO A 216 -24.17 -1.68 -3.17
N LYS A 217 -22.88 -1.91 -3.45
CA LYS A 217 -21.79 -1.62 -2.52
C LYS A 217 -20.71 -0.83 -3.23
N THR A 218 -20.17 0.17 -2.54
CA THR A 218 -19.13 1.04 -3.08
C THR A 218 -17.96 1.10 -2.11
N ILE A 219 -16.76 0.86 -2.63
CA ILE A 219 -15.50 1.19 -1.95
C ILE A 219 -14.97 2.49 -2.55
N GLU A 220 -14.50 3.39 -1.70
CA GLU A 220 -13.95 4.69 -2.12
C GLU A 220 -12.48 4.79 -1.71
N PHE A 221 -11.66 5.23 -2.65
CA PHE A 221 -10.26 5.54 -2.48
C PHE A 221 -10.09 7.02 -2.72
N LYS A 222 -9.54 7.74 -1.74
CA LYS A 222 -9.28 9.16 -1.85
C LYS A 222 -7.81 9.41 -1.54
N PHE A 223 -7.06 9.71 -2.59
CA PHE A 223 -5.67 10.13 -2.49
C PHE A 223 -5.62 11.64 -2.28
N VAL A 224 -4.92 12.06 -1.23
CA VAL A 224 -4.67 13.46 -0.91
C VAL A 224 -3.17 13.68 -1.02
N SER A 225 -2.78 14.76 -1.70
CA SER A 225 -1.42 15.28 -1.65
C SER A 225 -1.46 16.76 -1.29
N SER A 226 -0.58 17.18 -0.38
CA SER A 226 -0.56 18.56 0.12
C SER A 226 0.85 19.10 0.30
N ASN A 227 1.13 20.29 -0.25
CA ASN A 227 2.39 21.04 -0.21
C ASN A 227 3.67 20.26 -0.59
N ALA A 228 4.69 20.99 -1.05
CA ALA A 228 5.95 20.40 -1.49
C ALA A 228 6.74 19.80 -0.31
N ASP A 229 6.47 18.55 0.01
CA ASP A 229 7.10 17.78 1.09
C ASP A 229 8.54 17.34 0.73
N GLY A 230 9.05 17.74 -0.44
CA GLY A 230 10.41 17.44 -0.91
C GLY A 230 10.61 15.98 -1.33
N CYS A 231 9.52 15.22 -1.49
CA CYS A 231 9.51 13.82 -1.86
C CYS A 231 9.46 13.60 -3.38
N THR A 232 10.08 12.52 -3.85
CA THR A 232 10.10 12.10 -5.27
C THR A 232 9.39 10.75 -5.40
N ASN A 233 8.08 10.72 -5.19
CA ASN A 233 7.29 9.48 -5.16
C ASN A 233 6.49 9.27 -6.46
N LYS A 234 6.30 8.00 -6.86
CA LYS A 234 5.78 7.63 -8.20
C LYS A 234 4.27 7.75 -8.36
N GLY A 235 3.54 7.99 -7.28
CA GLY A 235 2.08 8.02 -7.27
C GLY A 235 1.46 6.63 -7.18
N LEU A 236 0.17 6.55 -7.52
CA LEU A 236 -0.64 5.34 -7.41
C LEU A 236 -1.19 4.92 -8.77
N SER A 237 -1.33 3.62 -8.94
CA SER A 237 -1.85 2.95 -10.13
C SER A 237 -2.53 1.65 -9.70
N PHE A 238 -3.83 1.59 -9.92
CA PHE A 238 -4.69 0.47 -9.56
C PHE A 238 -5.25 -0.21 -10.82
N LYS A 239 -5.36 -1.53 -10.74
CA LYS A 239 -6.13 -2.37 -11.65
C LYS A 239 -7.41 -2.80 -10.93
N ILE A 240 -8.55 -2.55 -11.56
CA ILE A 240 -9.88 -2.86 -11.03
C ILE A 240 -10.51 -3.92 -11.92
N GLN A 241 -10.94 -5.04 -11.33
CA GLN A 241 -11.59 -6.12 -12.06
C GLN A 241 -12.95 -6.45 -11.45
N GLY A 242 -13.94 -6.74 -12.30
CA GLY A 242 -15.30 -7.06 -11.88
C GLY A 242 -15.70 -8.50 -12.19
N PHE A 243 -16.37 -9.15 -11.26
CA PHE A 243 -16.85 -10.52 -11.40
C PHE A 243 -18.31 -10.62 -10.96
N ASN A 244 -19.14 -11.30 -11.77
CA ASN A 244 -20.44 -11.79 -11.36
C ASN A 244 -20.27 -13.27 -11.01
N LEU A 245 -20.43 -13.61 -9.74
CA LEU A 245 -20.20 -14.95 -9.22
C LEU A 245 -21.32 -15.93 -9.60
N MET A 246 -22.41 -15.44 -10.21
CA MET A 246 -23.49 -16.28 -10.75
C MET A 246 -23.29 -16.69 -12.20
N MET A 247 -22.32 -16.10 -12.90
CA MET A 247 -22.07 -16.32 -14.34
C MET A 247 -20.79 -17.15 -14.59
N GLY A 248 -20.30 -17.84 -13.54
CA GLY A 248 -19.09 -18.67 -13.59
C GLY A 248 -19.25 -19.96 -14.39
#